data_AF-D1YFM4-F1
#
_entry.id   AF-D1YFM4-F1
#
_cell.length_a   1.000
_cell.length_b   1.000
_cell.length_c   1.000
_cell.angle_alpha   90.00
_cell.angle_beta   90.00
_cell.angle_gamma   90.00
#
_symmetry.space_group_name_H-M   'P 1'
#
loop_
_entity.id
_entity.type
_entity.pdbx_description
1 polymer ?
#
loop_
_entity_poly.entity_id
_entity_poly.type
_entity_poly.pdbx_seq_one_letter_code
_entity_poly.pdbx_strand_id
1 'polypeptide(L)'
;MNNTTYSPHNIRLSQFIPTEYQKDRGGIIRGQVHDYKAYLLDGVSGHAGLFSTLDDLSQFAQVFLNGGKYNNVQIFPEIMYTLLKDKEYRHDDRALGWELWDSNKNMLWHSGFTGTSIALNLDNNEGFICLTNRIYPTRKKMGWIQERRKSLSYFFNEKEEIKK
;
A
#
# COMPACT_ATOMS: atom_id res chain seq x y z
N MET A 1 -15.89 0.81 -2.11
CA MET A 1 -14.98 0.66 -0.96
C MET A 1 -15.74 0.99 0.32
N ASN A 2 -16.07 -0.03 1.12
CA ASN A 2 -16.95 0.11 2.31
C ASN A 2 -16.23 -0.20 3.64
N ASN A 3 -15.05 -0.80 3.57
CA ASN A 3 -14.24 -1.25 4.71
C ASN A 3 -12.89 -0.50 4.75
N THR A 4 -12.86 0.72 4.23
CA THR A 4 -11.68 1.58 4.19
C THR A 4 -11.97 2.85 4.99
N THR A 5 -11.21 3.10 6.04
CA THR A 5 -11.46 4.23 6.94
C THR A 5 -10.24 4.61 7.77
N TYR A 6 -10.21 5.85 8.22
CA TYR A 6 -9.35 6.28 9.33
C TYR A 6 -10.04 5.99 10.67
N SER A 7 -9.26 5.86 11.73
CA SER A 7 -9.77 5.81 13.11
C SER A 7 -10.94 4.83 13.31
N PRO A 8 -10.75 3.52 13.10
CA PRO A 8 -11.84 2.54 13.03
C PRO A 8 -12.39 2.13 14.41
N HIS A 9 -12.70 3.11 15.27
CA HIS A 9 -13.08 2.90 16.68
C HIS A 9 -14.36 2.07 16.87
N ASN A 10 -15.25 2.05 15.87
CA ASN A 10 -16.52 1.32 15.92
C ASN A 10 -16.40 -0.12 15.38
N ILE A 11 -15.22 -0.55 14.94
CA ILE A 11 -14.99 -1.89 14.41
C ILE A 11 -14.45 -2.79 15.51
N ARG A 12 -14.97 -4.02 15.60
CA ARG A 12 -14.53 -5.00 16.60
C ARG A 12 -13.04 -5.31 16.42
N LEU A 13 -12.28 -5.29 17.52
CA LEU A 13 -10.83 -5.59 17.50
C LEU A 13 -10.48 -6.93 16.82
N SER A 14 -11.38 -7.91 16.88
CA SER A 14 -11.22 -9.22 16.23
C SER A 14 -11.05 -9.14 14.72
N GLN A 15 -11.50 -8.07 14.07
CA GLN A 15 -11.34 -7.85 12.63
C GLN A 15 -9.96 -7.31 12.24
N PHE A 16 -9.14 -6.90 13.20
CA PHE A 16 -7.78 -6.41 12.95
C PHE A 16 -6.75 -7.47 13.27
N ILE A 17 -5.64 -7.48 12.53
CA ILE A 17 -4.45 -8.25 12.89
C ILE A 17 -3.61 -7.43 13.88
N PRO A 18 -3.12 -8.03 14.99
CA PRO A 18 -2.25 -7.33 15.93
C PRO A 18 -0.90 -6.98 15.30
N THR A 19 -0.34 -5.80 15.60
CA THR A 19 0.94 -5.31 15.07
C THR A 19 2.07 -5.48 16.08
N GLU A 20 2.66 -4.41 16.60
CA GLU A 20 3.82 -4.50 17.50
C GLU A 20 3.41 -4.34 18.96
N TYR A 21 4.16 -4.99 19.86
CA TYR A 21 4.09 -4.69 21.29
C TYR A 21 4.77 -3.36 21.59
N GLN A 22 4.01 -2.39 22.12
CA GLN A 22 4.53 -1.12 22.61
C GLN A 22 3.99 -0.86 24.03
N LYS A 23 4.88 -0.94 25.02
CA LYS A 23 4.54 -0.77 26.44
C LYS A 23 3.86 0.58 26.70
N ASP A 24 4.38 1.65 26.11
CA ASP A 24 3.87 3.02 26.29
C ASP A 24 2.51 3.25 25.62
N ARG A 25 2.05 2.30 24.79
CA ARG A 25 0.74 2.29 24.14
C ARG A 25 -0.19 1.20 24.69
N GLY A 26 0.10 0.68 25.89
CA GLY A 26 -0.75 -0.29 26.57
C GLY A 26 -0.61 -1.74 26.08
N GLY A 27 0.45 -2.07 25.32
CA GLY A 27 0.78 -3.43 24.91
C GLY A 27 0.70 -3.67 23.40
N ILE A 28 0.06 -4.76 22.98
CA ILE A 28 -0.06 -5.11 21.56
C ILE A 28 -0.98 -4.13 20.86
N ILE A 29 -0.44 -3.38 19.90
CA ILE A 29 -1.21 -2.45 19.09
C ILE A 29 -2.15 -3.23 18.16
N ARG A 30 -3.45 -2.93 18.22
CA ARG A 30 -4.49 -3.53 17.39
C ARG A 30 -5.64 -2.54 17.19
N GLY A 31 -6.13 -2.37 15.97
CA GLY A 31 -7.19 -1.38 15.66
C GLY A 31 -6.76 0.08 15.84
N GLN A 32 -5.46 0.36 15.85
CA GLN A 32 -4.89 1.70 15.95
C GLN A 32 -3.71 1.82 15.00
N VAL A 33 -3.46 3.03 14.48
CA VAL A 33 -2.33 3.28 13.58
C VAL A 33 -1.01 2.88 14.25
N HIS A 34 -0.14 2.19 13.51
CA HIS A 34 1.18 1.82 14.02
C HIS A 34 2.14 3.00 14.04
N ASP A 35 2.12 3.85 13.00
CA ASP A 35 2.96 5.04 12.90
C ASP A 35 2.75 5.98 14.08
N TYR A 36 3.83 6.33 14.77
CA TYR A 36 3.76 7.10 16.00
C TYR A 36 3.35 8.55 15.75
N LYS A 37 3.76 9.15 14.62
CA LYS A 37 3.37 10.54 14.30
C LYS A 37 1.88 10.62 13.99
N ALA A 38 1.35 9.70 13.18
CA ALA A 38 -0.08 9.64 12.93
C ALA A 38 -0.87 9.32 14.20
N TYR A 39 -0.33 8.51 15.11
CA TYR A 39 -0.94 8.27 16.42
C TYR A 39 -1.09 9.56 17.25
N LEU A 40 -0.08 10.43 17.24
CA LEU A 40 -0.15 11.75 17.90
C LEU A 40 -1.15 12.72 17.24
N LEU A 41 -1.58 12.43 16.01
CA LEU A 41 -2.58 13.18 15.24
C LEU A 41 -3.94 12.46 15.24
N ASP A 42 -4.28 11.78 16.35
CA ASP A 42 -5.53 11.03 16.53
C ASP A 42 -5.81 9.97 15.46
N GLY A 43 -4.76 9.45 14.82
CA GLY A 43 -4.84 8.38 13.84
C GLY A 43 -5.18 8.82 12.41
N VAL A 44 -5.34 10.11 12.15
CA VAL A 44 -5.70 10.64 10.82
C VAL A 44 -4.54 11.41 10.23
N SER A 45 -3.80 10.80 9.31
CA SER A 45 -2.73 11.49 8.58
C SER A 45 -2.64 11.05 7.11
N GLY A 46 -2.24 11.98 6.24
CA GLY A 46 -2.05 11.70 4.81
C GLY A 46 -0.96 10.65 4.53
N HIS A 47 0.01 10.47 5.44
CA HIS A 47 1.09 9.50 5.28
C HIS A 47 0.82 8.15 5.96
N ALA A 48 -0.16 8.06 6.88
CA ALA A 48 -0.47 6.85 7.63
C ALA A 48 -1.81 6.96 8.39
N GLY A 49 -2.42 5.81 8.71
CA GLY A 49 -3.64 5.74 9.54
C GLY A 49 -4.87 5.19 8.82
N LEU A 50 -4.79 5.01 7.51
CA LEU A 50 -5.84 4.38 6.73
C LEU A 50 -5.82 2.85 6.92
N PHE A 51 -6.96 2.30 7.32
CA PHE A 51 -7.23 0.87 7.35
C PHE A 51 -8.02 0.48 6.12
N SER A 52 -7.78 -0.73 5.59
CA SER A 52 -8.53 -1.27 4.46
C SER A 52 -8.53 -2.79 4.49
N THR A 53 -9.25 -3.39 3.55
CA THR A 53 -9.35 -4.85 3.34
C THR A 53 -8.81 -5.19 1.96
N LEU A 54 -8.55 -6.47 1.71
CA LEU A 54 -8.14 -6.91 0.37
C LEU A 54 -9.20 -6.57 -0.68
N ASP A 55 -10.49 -6.73 -0.36
CA ASP A 55 -11.59 -6.46 -1.30
C ASP A 55 -11.64 -4.99 -1.73
N ASP A 56 -11.53 -4.07 -0.77
CA ASP A 56 -11.53 -2.62 -1.06
C ASP A 56 -10.27 -2.20 -1.81
N LEU A 57 -9.09 -2.72 -1.43
CA LEU A 57 -7.85 -2.44 -2.15
C LEU A 57 -7.87 -3.02 -3.58
N SER A 58 -8.58 -4.13 -3.79
CA SER A 58 -8.74 -4.71 -5.13
C SER A 58 -9.61 -3.83 -6.03
N GLN A 59 -10.64 -3.18 -5.48
CA GLN A 59 -11.40 -2.14 -6.20
C GLN A 59 -10.52 -0.94 -6.53
N PHE A 60 -9.74 -0.47 -5.55
CA PHE A 60 -8.79 0.63 -5.75
C PHE A 60 -7.77 0.31 -6.86
N ALA A 61 -7.18 -0.88 -6.83
CA ALA A 61 -6.28 -1.36 -7.87
C ALA A 61 -6.96 -1.41 -9.25
N GLN A 62 -8.19 -1.91 -9.33
CA GLN A 62 -8.95 -1.92 -10.58
C GLN A 62 -9.21 -0.53 -11.14
N VAL A 63 -9.47 0.48 -10.31
CA VAL A 63 -9.61 1.87 -10.77
C VAL A 63 -8.33 2.33 -11.46
N PHE A 64 -7.16 2.05 -10.87
CA PHE A 64 -5.85 2.36 -11.47
C PHE A 64 -5.61 1.63 -12.78
N LEU A 65 -5.84 0.32 -12.78
CA LEU A 65 -5.61 -0.55 -13.91
C LEU A 65 -6.53 -0.23 -15.10
N ASN A 66 -7.77 0.23 -14.82
CA ASN A 66 -8.76 0.60 -15.83
C ASN A 66 -8.75 2.09 -16.21
N GLY A 67 -7.61 2.79 -16.06
CA GLY A 67 -7.49 4.19 -16.50
C GLY A 67 -8.44 5.16 -15.77
N GLY A 68 -8.73 4.88 -14.49
CA GLY A 68 -9.51 5.74 -13.61
C GLY A 68 -10.98 5.39 -13.55
N LYS A 69 -11.41 4.31 -14.19
CA LYS A 69 -12.80 3.89 -14.25
C LYS A 69 -13.07 2.69 -13.36
N TYR A 70 -14.25 2.69 -12.75
CA TYR A 70 -14.79 1.52 -12.06
C TYR A 70 -16.28 1.40 -12.38
N ASN A 71 -16.72 0.24 -12.87
CA ASN A 71 -18.10 0.01 -13.33
C ASN A 71 -18.63 1.11 -14.27
N ASN A 72 -17.82 1.51 -15.26
CA ASN A 72 -18.11 2.59 -16.22
C ASN A 72 -18.24 4.01 -15.63
N VAL A 73 -17.95 4.20 -14.35
CA VAL A 73 -17.90 5.53 -13.71
C VAL A 73 -16.46 6.02 -13.66
N GLN A 74 -16.22 7.26 -14.11
CA GLN A 74 -14.91 7.92 -13.96
C GLN A 74 -14.71 8.34 -12.50
N ILE A 75 -13.75 7.71 -11.82
CA ILE A 75 -13.37 8.01 -10.44
C ILE A 75 -12.20 8.98 -10.38
N PHE A 76 -11.15 8.73 -11.19
CA PHE A 76 -10.00 9.63 -11.33
C PHE A 76 -10.00 10.26 -12.71
N PRO A 77 -9.76 11.57 -12.86
CA PRO A 77 -9.80 12.20 -14.18
C PRO A 77 -8.66 11.67 -15.09
N GLU A 78 -8.90 11.62 -16.40
CA GLU A 78 -7.94 11.06 -17.37
C GLU A 78 -6.56 11.76 -17.30
N ILE A 79 -6.54 13.08 -17.04
CA ILE A 79 -5.31 13.87 -16.87
C ILE A 79 -4.38 13.32 -15.79
N MET A 80 -4.92 12.69 -14.74
CA MET A 80 -4.11 12.06 -13.70
C MET A 80 -3.20 10.98 -14.28
N TYR A 81 -3.69 10.18 -15.23
CA TYR A 81 -2.90 9.12 -15.86
C TYR A 81 -1.84 9.67 -16.79
N THR A 82 -2.16 10.76 -17.50
CA THR A 82 -1.17 11.48 -18.31
C THR A 82 -0.02 11.93 -17.43
N LEU A 83 -0.31 12.65 -16.32
CA LEU A 83 0.72 13.14 -15.41
C LEU A 83 1.49 12.02 -14.70
N LEU A 84 0.83 10.90 -14.39
CA LEU A 84 1.49 9.74 -13.76
C LEU A 84 2.46 9.02 -14.71
N LYS A 85 2.15 9.00 -16.02
CA LYS A 85 2.98 8.35 -17.04
C LYS A 85 4.04 9.28 -17.64
N ASP A 86 3.86 10.58 -17.49
CA ASP A 86 4.77 11.58 -18.01
C ASP A 86 6.12 11.57 -17.28
N LYS A 87 7.21 11.47 -18.06
CA LYS A 87 8.57 11.42 -17.55
C LYS A 87 9.05 12.76 -17.00
N GLU A 88 8.47 13.89 -17.43
CA GLU A 88 8.80 15.22 -16.90
C GLU A 88 8.40 15.37 -15.44
N TYR A 89 7.37 14.64 -15.01
CA TYR A 89 6.88 14.62 -13.62
C TYR A 89 7.46 13.46 -12.79
N ARG A 90 8.45 12.73 -13.34
CA ARG A 90 9.17 11.67 -12.63
C ARG A 90 10.51 12.19 -12.11
N HIS A 91 10.87 11.74 -10.93
CA HIS A 91 12.18 12.01 -10.35
C HIS A 91 12.73 10.72 -9.75
N ASP A 92 13.89 10.28 -10.26
CA ASP A 92 14.44 8.95 -10.00
C ASP A 92 13.39 7.85 -10.25
N ASP A 93 13.21 6.95 -9.28
CA ASP A 93 12.23 5.88 -9.31
C ASP A 93 10.89 6.32 -8.66
N ARG A 94 10.46 7.56 -8.87
CA ARG A 94 9.20 8.09 -8.32
C ARG A 94 8.35 8.81 -9.37
N ALA A 95 7.04 8.57 -9.26
CA ALA A 95 5.99 9.33 -9.91
C ALA A 95 5.10 10.02 -8.83
N LEU A 96 4.06 10.73 -9.26
CA LEU A 96 3.14 11.42 -8.35
C LEU A 96 2.45 10.43 -7.40
N GLY A 97 2.89 10.39 -6.14
CA GLY A 97 2.33 9.54 -5.09
C GLY A 97 2.77 8.07 -5.12
N TRP A 98 3.66 7.68 -6.03
CA TRP A 98 4.09 6.29 -6.21
C TRP A 98 5.60 6.17 -6.36
N GLU A 99 6.16 5.10 -5.80
CA GLU A 99 7.45 4.60 -6.28
C GLU A 99 7.21 3.84 -7.60
N LEU A 100 8.20 3.82 -8.46
CA LEU A 100 8.21 3.05 -9.69
C LEU A 100 9.10 1.83 -9.49
N TRP A 101 8.65 0.70 -10.01
CA TRP A 101 9.46 -0.52 -10.01
C TRP A 101 10.74 -0.36 -10.83
N ASP A 102 10.61 0.34 -11.96
CA ASP A 102 11.65 0.77 -12.89
C ASP A 102 11.21 2.14 -13.43
N SER A 103 12.10 3.13 -13.39
CA SER A 103 11.85 4.50 -13.89
C SER A 103 11.31 4.57 -15.34
N ASN A 104 11.58 3.56 -16.17
CA ASN A 104 11.13 3.50 -17.56
C ASN A 104 9.78 2.79 -17.76
N LYS A 105 9.24 2.14 -16.74
CA LYS A 105 7.98 1.38 -16.82
C LYS A 105 6.83 2.15 -16.20
N ASN A 106 5.60 1.79 -16.56
CA ASN A 106 4.40 2.29 -15.87
C ASN A 106 3.96 1.30 -14.79
N MET A 107 4.92 0.88 -13.97
CA MET A 107 4.70 -0.08 -12.89
C MET A 107 4.80 0.63 -11.56
N LEU A 108 3.63 0.90 -10.96
CA LEU A 108 3.50 1.58 -9.69
C LEU A 108 3.78 0.61 -8.55
N TRP A 109 4.41 1.12 -7.50
CA TRP A 109 4.78 0.36 -6.33
C TRP A 109 4.62 1.18 -5.05
N HIS A 110 4.14 0.52 -4.00
CA HIS A 110 4.23 1.06 -2.64
C HIS A 110 4.31 -0.06 -1.61
N SER A 111 5.11 0.16 -0.55
CA SER A 111 5.18 -0.74 0.60
C SER A 111 4.73 -0.07 1.89
N GLY A 112 4.14 -0.84 2.80
CA GLY A 112 3.80 -0.40 4.15
C GLY A 112 4.76 -0.97 5.18
N PHE A 113 5.08 -0.17 6.19
CA PHE A 113 6.05 -0.54 7.23
C PHE A 113 5.70 -1.86 7.95
N THR A 114 4.42 -2.09 8.19
CA THR A 114 3.89 -3.29 8.85
C THR A 114 4.12 -4.56 8.02
N GLY A 115 4.36 -4.45 6.71
CA GLY A 115 4.61 -5.58 5.82
C GLY A 115 3.72 -5.62 4.58
N THR A 116 2.73 -4.72 4.49
CA THR A 116 1.84 -4.64 3.33
C THR A 116 2.57 -4.16 2.07
N SER A 117 2.03 -4.50 0.91
CA SER A 117 2.54 -4.02 -0.38
C SER A 117 1.47 -4.05 -1.45
N ILE A 118 1.59 -3.11 -2.39
CA ILE A 118 0.77 -3.02 -3.60
C ILE A 118 1.68 -2.71 -4.79
N ALA A 119 1.46 -3.42 -5.89
CA ALA A 119 2.15 -3.20 -7.16
C ALA A 119 1.13 -3.24 -8.30
N LEU A 120 1.19 -2.28 -9.23
CA LEU A 120 0.25 -2.16 -10.33
C LEU A 120 1.01 -1.95 -11.64
N ASN A 121 0.98 -2.93 -12.52
CA ASN A 121 1.55 -2.84 -13.85
C ASN A 121 0.48 -2.29 -14.82
N LEU A 122 0.55 -0.98 -15.09
CA LEU A 122 -0.43 -0.30 -15.94
C LEU A 122 -0.28 -0.65 -17.43
N ASP A 123 0.84 -1.24 -17.84
CA ASP A 123 1.09 -1.62 -19.23
C ASP A 123 0.48 -3.00 -19.54
N ASN A 124 0.51 -3.92 -18.57
CA ASN A 124 -0.02 -5.28 -18.73
C ASN A 124 -1.38 -5.52 -18.05
N ASN A 125 -1.94 -4.52 -17.38
CA ASN A 125 -3.20 -4.62 -16.64
C ASN A 125 -3.15 -5.67 -15.49
N GLU A 126 -2.01 -5.73 -14.78
CA GLU A 126 -1.77 -6.70 -13.70
C GLU A 126 -1.65 -6.00 -12.34
N GLY A 127 -2.23 -6.57 -11.30
CA GLY A 127 -2.18 -6.04 -9.95
C GLY A 127 -1.79 -7.09 -8.92
N PHE A 128 -0.93 -6.69 -7.98
CA PHE A 128 -0.52 -7.50 -6.84
C PHE A 128 -0.79 -6.73 -5.54
N ILE A 129 -1.51 -7.36 -4.60
CA ILE A 129 -1.73 -6.83 -3.26
C ILE A 129 -1.36 -7.92 -2.26
N CYS A 130 -0.53 -7.58 -1.28
CA CYS A 130 -0.18 -8.49 -0.19
C CYS A 130 -0.36 -7.79 1.15
N LEU A 131 -1.20 -8.38 2.00
CA LEU A 131 -1.49 -7.87 3.34
C LEU A 131 -0.89 -8.82 4.36
N THR A 132 0.25 -8.42 4.94
CA THR A 132 0.90 -9.17 6.01
C THR A 132 1.26 -8.26 7.17
N ASN A 133 1.80 -8.87 8.22
CA ASN A 133 2.26 -8.17 9.40
C ASN A 133 3.59 -8.74 9.90
N ARG A 134 4.69 -8.24 9.33
CA ARG A 134 6.06 -8.67 9.69
C ARG A 134 6.53 -8.17 11.04
N ILE A 135 5.81 -7.20 11.63
CA ILE A 135 6.23 -6.57 12.88
C ILE A 135 5.56 -7.17 14.12
N TYR A 136 4.76 -8.23 13.96
CA TYR A 136 4.16 -8.94 15.09
C TYR A 136 5.06 -10.04 15.67
N PRO A 137 5.22 -10.12 17.01
CA PRO A 137 4.95 -9.06 17.99
C PRO A 137 6.09 -8.02 18.04
N THR A 138 7.19 -8.23 17.31
CA THR A 138 8.33 -7.30 17.23
C THR A 138 8.81 -7.13 15.78
N ARG A 139 9.35 -5.95 15.45
CA ARG A 139 9.90 -5.62 14.12
C ARG A 139 11.25 -6.27 13.77
N LYS A 140 11.84 -7.08 14.67
CA LYS A 140 13.20 -7.63 14.53
C LYS A 140 13.33 -8.66 13.40
N LYS A 141 12.22 -9.28 12.97
CA LYS A 141 12.23 -10.27 11.89
C LYS A 141 12.35 -9.57 10.53
N MET A 142 13.45 -9.83 9.82
CA MET A 142 13.75 -9.23 8.52
C MET A 142 13.45 -10.13 7.32
N GLY A 143 13.25 -11.44 7.53
CA GLY A 143 13.06 -12.42 6.45
C GLY A 143 11.92 -12.11 5.49
N TRP A 144 10.85 -11.45 5.98
CA TRP A 144 9.71 -11.04 5.15
C TRP A 144 10.10 -10.19 3.94
N ILE A 145 11.11 -9.32 4.06
CA ILE A 145 11.49 -8.43 2.95
C ILE A 145 12.01 -9.23 1.75
N GLN A 146 12.80 -10.29 2.01
CA GLN A 146 13.32 -11.16 0.97
C GLN A 146 12.21 -12.00 0.34
N GLU A 147 11.30 -12.55 1.16
CA GLU A 147 10.19 -13.36 0.65
C GLU A 147 9.20 -12.54 -0.17
N ARG A 148 8.85 -11.33 0.28
CA ARG A 148 8.01 -10.39 -0.49
C ARG A 148 8.62 -10.09 -1.86
N ARG A 149 9.93 -9.80 -1.91
CA ARG A 149 10.68 -9.57 -3.16
C ARG A 149 10.59 -10.77 -4.11
N LYS A 150 10.78 -11.98 -3.59
CA LYS A 150 10.64 -13.21 -4.38
C LYS A 150 9.21 -13.39 -4.89
N SER A 151 8.19 -13.26 -4.03
CA SER A 151 6.79 -13.42 -4.41
C SER A 151 6.39 -12.46 -5.54
N LEU A 152 6.78 -11.20 -5.40
CA LEU A 152 6.60 -10.18 -6.43
C LEU A 152 7.31 -10.55 -7.72
N SER A 153 8.56 -11.04 -7.62
CA SER A 153 9.32 -11.40 -8.80
C SER A 153 8.76 -12.61 -9.54
N TYR A 154 8.22 -13.58 -8.80
CA TYR A 154 7.51 -14.71 -9.39
C TYR A 154 6.18 -14.31 -10.04
N PHE A 155 5.44 -13.39 -9.42
CA PHE A 155 4.15 -12.95 -9.95
C PHE A 155 4.31 -12.18 -11.27
N PHE A 156 5.22 -11.21 -11.33
CA PHE A 156 5.45 -10.39 -12.54
C PHE A 156 6.47 -11.00 -13.50
N ASN A 157 7.07 -12.15 -13.15
CA ASN A 157 8.17 -12.76 -13.89
C ASN A 157 9.34 -11.80 -14.16
N GLU A 158 9.63 -10.92 -13.19
CA GLU A 158 10.63 -9.85 -13.29
C GLU A 158 11.20 -9.52 -11.90
N LYS A 159 12.49 -9.18 -11.77
CA LYS A 159 13.06 -8.83 -10.46
C LYS A 159 12.63 -7.43 -9.99
N GLU A 160 12.43 -7.25 -8.67
CA GLU A 160 12.27 -5.93 -8.03
C GLU A 160 13.57 -5.12 -8.19
N GLU A 161 13.55 -4.02 -8.95
CA GLU A 161 14.73 -3.16 -9.21
C GLU A 161 14.80 -1.88 -8.38
N ILE A 162 13.87 -1.71 -7.44
CA ILE A 162 13.75 -0.49 -6.62
C ILE A 162 15.01 -0.29 -5.77
N LYS A 163 15.69 0.83 -6.01
CA LYS A 163 16.86 1.26 -5.23
C LYS A 163 16.37 1.81 -3.88
N LYS A 164 16.87 1.24 -2.79
CA LYS A 164 16.62 1.70 -1.41
C LYS A 164 17.87 2.28 -0.79
#